data_AF-A0A5S4EZY7-F1
#
_entry.id   AF-A0A5S4EZY7-F1
#
_cell.length_a   1.000
_cell.length_b   1.000
_cell.length_c   1.000
_cell.angle_alpha   90.00
_cell.angle_beta   90.00
_cell.angle_gamma   90.00
#
_symmetry.space_group_name_H-M   'P 1'
#
loop_
_entity.id
_entity.type
_entity.pdbx_description
1 polymer ?
#
loop_
_entity_poly.entity_id
_entity_poly.type
_entity_poly.pdbx_seq_one_letter_code
_entity_poly.pdbx_strand_id
1 'polypeptide(L)'
;MGPLNTPRAPSVVFGFYRDQCTRSNAVLASLPLSARPIGRHPAPLGDEITDLRGIVLHMIEETARHAGHLDIVRELIDGKTGLGPR
;
A
#
# COMPACT_ATOMS: atom_id res chain seq x y z
N MET A 1 -0.25 19.65 19.71
CA MET A 1 -0.06 18.38 18.97
C MET A 1 0.96 18.64 17.88
N GLY A 2 2.09 17.92 17.85
CA GLY A 2 3.05 18.04 16.75
C GLY A 2 2.46 17.50 15.43
N PRO A 3 3.01 17.87 14.27
CA PRO A 3 2.37 17.65 12.96
C PRO A 3 2.20 16.18 12.53
N LEU A 4 2.68 15.22 13.31
CA LEU A 4 2.68 13.79 12.99
C LEU A 4 2.11 12.94 14.13
N ASN A 5 1.03 13.38 14.78
CA ASN A 5 0.33 12.54 15.74
C ASN A 5 -1.08 12.19 15.26
N THR A 6 -1.56 11.03 15.70
CA THR A 6 -2.89 10.54 15.38
C THR A 6 -3.53 10.01 16.66
N PRO A 7 -4.84 10.24 16.88
CA PRO A 7 -5.55 9.65 18.01
C PRO A 7 -5.80 8.16 17.84
N ARG A 8 -5.51 7.58 16.66
CA ARG A 8 -5.75 6.17 16.38
C ARG A 8 -4.65 5.31 17.00
N ALA A 9 -5.05 4.30 17.78
CA ALA A 9 -4.12 3.29 18.27
C ALA A 9 -3.50 2.48 17.10
N PRO A 10 -2.23 2.02 17.19
CA PRO A 10 -1.60 1.23 16.15
C PRO A 10 -2.38 -0.04 15.76
N SER A 11 -3.04 -0.69 16.74
CA SER A 11 -3.86 -1.88 16.50
C SER A 11 -5.04 -1.61 15.55
N VAL A 12 -5.63 -0.42 15.60
CA VAL A 12 -6.70 0.01 14.69
C VAL A 12 -6.16 0.17 13.27
N VAL A 13 -4.98 0.76 13.12
CA VAL A 13 -4.34 0.94 11.81
C VAL A 13 -3.96 -0.42 11.20
N PHE A 14 -3.36 -1.31 11.99
CA PHE A 14 -3.00 -2.65 11.52
C PHE A 14 -4.22 -3.53 11.21
N GLY A 15 -5.28 -3.42 12.01
CA GLY A 15 -6.56 -4.08 11.74
C GLY A 15 -7.13 -3.64 10.40
N PHE A 16 -7.24 -2.33 10.20
CA PHE A 16 -7.73 -1.76 8.94
C PHE A 16 -6.88 -2.20 7.74
N TYR A 17 -5.55 -2.16 7.84
CA TYR A 17 -4.67 -2.61 6.76
C TYR A 17 -4.92 -4.08 6.39
N ARG A 18 -5.01 -4.98 7.38
CA ARG A 18 -5.34 -6.39 7.15
C ARG A 18 -6.70 -6.57 6.49
N ASP A 19 -7.71 -5.82 6.92
CA ASP A 19 -9.05 -5.87 6.32
C ASP A 19 -9.02 -5.45 4.83
N GLN A 20 -8.21 -4.43 4.49
CA GLN A 20 -8.01 -4.04 3.08
C GLN A 20 -7.30 -5.14 2.29
N CYS A 21 -6.25 -5.77 2.85
CA CYS A 21 -5.60 -6.90 2.20
C CYS A 21 -6.57 -8.06 1.93
N THR A 22 -7.41 -8.42 2.90
CA THR A 22 -8.42 -9.47 2.72
C THR A 22 -9.41 -9.14 1.60
N ARG A 23 -9.90 -7.89 1.57
CA ARG A 23 -10.82 -7.42 0.51
C ARG A 23 -10.16 -7.46 -0.87
N SER A 24 -8.95 -6.93 -1.00
CA SER A 24 -8.20 -6.93 -2.26
C SER A 24 -7.89 -8.36 -2.74
N ASN A 25 -7.50 -9.26 -1.84
CA ASN A 25 -7.24 -10.66 -2.18
C ASN A 25 -8.49 -11.37 -2.72
N ALA A 26 -9.68 -11.09 -2.16
CA ALA A 26 -10.93 -11.64 -2.66
C ALA A 26 -11.21 -11.19 -4.11
N VAL A 27 -10.95 -9.91 -4.43
CA VAL A 27 -11.08 -9.39 -5.80
C VAL A 27 -10.11 -10.10 -6.74
N LEU A 28 -8.82 -10.17 -6.36
CA LEU A 28 -7.77 -10.80 -7.16
C LEU A 28 -8.03 -12.29 -7.43
N ALA A 29 -8.64 -13.00 -6.48
CA ALA A 29 -9.00 -14.41 -6.65
C ALA A 29 -10.21 -14.62 -7.57
N SER A 30 -11.06 -13.61 -7.75
CA SER A 30 -12.35 -13.73 -8.44
C SER A 30 -12.36 -13.23 -9.89
N LEU A 31 -11.33 -12.48 -10.31
CA LEU A 31 -11.29 -11.81 -11.62
C LEU A 31 -10.01 -12.14 -12.39
N PRO A 32 -10.08 -12.25 -13.73
CA PRO A 32 -8.87 -12.32 -14.54
C PRO A 32 -8.10 -10.99 -14.47
N LEU A 33 -6.77 -11.04 -14.59
CA LEU A 33 -5.92 -9.83 -14.56
C LEU A 33 -6.24 -8.82 -15.69
N SER A 34 -6.88 -9.27 -16.78
CA SER A 34 -7.35 -8.40 -17.87
C SER A 34 -8.72 -7.76 -17.60
N ALA A 35 -9.34 -8.01 -16.45
CA ALA A 35 -10.62 -7.42 -16.10
C ALA A 35 -10.50 -5.89 -16.01
N ARG A 36 -11.41 -5.18 -16.67
CA ARG A 36 -11.50 -3.72 -16.57
C ARG A 36 -12.07 -3.32 -15.21
N PRO A 37 -11.54 -2.27 -14.56
CA PRO A 37 -12.10 -1.76 -13.31
C PRO A 37 -13.52 -1.22 -13.54
N ILE A 38 -14.41 -1.50 -12.58
CA ILE A 38 -15.77 -0.97 -12.57
C ILE A 38 -15.77 0.50 -12.13
N GLY A 39 -14.87 0.85 -11.21
CA GLY A 39 -14.64 2.22 -10.76
C GLY A 39 -13.83 3.04 -11.78
N ARG A 40 -14.08 4.34 -11.84
CA ARG A 40 -13.27 5.29 -12.61
C ARG A 40 -12.39 6.10 -11.67
N HIS A 41 -11.09 6.16 -11.98
CA HIS A 41 -10.16 7.08 -11.32
C HIS A 41 -10.00 8.34 -12.19
N PRO A 42 -9.84 9.55 -11.62
CA PRO A 42 -9.50 10.72 -12.41
C PRO A 42 -8.20 10.55 -13.20
N ALA A 43 -8.10 11.23 -14.34
CA ALA A 43 -6.88 11.33 -15.13
C ALA A 43 -5.74 11.98 -14.30
N PRO A 44 -4.46 11.64 -14.57
CA PRO A 44 -4.02 10.72 -15.64
C PRO A 44 -4.14 9.23 -15.25
N LEU A 45 -4.27 8.91 -13.96
CA LEU A 45 -4.20 7.54 -13.48
C LEU A 45 -5.28 6.63 -14.09
N GLY A 46 -6.50 7.15 -14.26
CA GLY A 46 -7.60 6.39 -14.87
C GLY A 46 -7.43 6.08 -16.36
N ASP A 47 -6.57 6.83 -17.07
CA ASP A 47 -6.29 6.61 -18.48
C ASP A 47 -5.12 5.63 -18.67
N GLU A 48 -4.16 5.63 -17.74
CA GLU A 48 -3.00 4.74 -17.75
C GLU A 48 -3.31 3.34 -17.19
N ILE A 49 -4.13 3.26 -16.13
CA ILE A 49 -4.47 2.01 -15.45
C ILE A 49 -5.85 1.53 -15.90
N THR A 50 -5.86 0.66 -16.91
CA THR A 50 -7.10 0.24 -17.59
C THR A 50 -7.57 -1.18 -17.26
N ASP A 51 -6.78 -1.96 -16.52
CA ASP A 51 -7.12 -3.32 -16.09
C ASP A 51 -6.58 -3.65 -14.70
N LEU A 52 -7.01 -4.80 -14.15
CA LEU A 52 -6.60 -5.28 -12.83
C LEU A 52 -5.08 -5.52 -12.73
N ARG A 53 -4.43 -5.93 -13.82
CA ARG A 53 -2.97 -6.05 -13.88
C ARG A 53 -2.28 -4.72 -13.61
N GLY A 54 -2.70 -3.66 -14.29
CA GLY A 54 -2.18 -2.31 -14.07
C GLY A 54 -2.37 -1.85 -12.63
N ILE A 55 -3.54 -2.13 -12.04
CA ILE A 55 -3.82 -1.80 -10.64
C ILE A 55 -2.86 -2.55 -9.70
N VAL A 56 -2.66 -3.85 -9.91
CA VAL A 56 -1.76 -4.65 -9.06
C VAL A 56 -0.31 -4.18 -9.16
N LEU A 57 0.17 -3.92 -10.37
CA LEU A 57 1.52 -3.40 -10.57
C LEU A 57 1.71 -2.06 -9.86
N HIS A 58 0.75 -1.16 -9.98
CA HIS A 58 0.75 0.11 -9.26
C HIS A 58 0.78 -0.07 -7.73
N MET A 59 -0.03 -0.99 -7.20
CA MET A 59 -0.04 -1.29 -5.75
C MET A 59 1.28 -1.89 -5.27
N ILE A 60 1.97 -2.70 -6.08
CA ILE A 60 3.30 -3.24 -5.76
C ILE A 60 4.31 -2.08 -5.67
N GLU A 61 4.33 -1.20 -6.66
CA GLU A 61 5.20 -0.03 -6.70
C GLU A 61 4.98 0.88 -5.49
N GLU A 62 3.73 1.22 -5.21
CA GLU A 62 3.36 2.10 -4.09
C GLU A 62 3.69 1.48 -2.73
N THR A 63 3.52 0.17 -2.60
CA THR A 63 3.88 -0.56 -1.37
C THR A 63 5.40 -0.56 -1.18
N ALA A 64 6.18 -0.81 -2.24
CA ALA A 64 7.63 -0.80 -2.17
C ALA A 64 8.18 0.60 -1.83
N ARG A 65 7.64 1.66 -2.45
CA ARG A 65 7.96 3.06 -2.15
C ARG A 65 7.76 3.37 -0.66
N HIS A 66 6.59 3.04 -0.12
CA HIS A 66 6.29 3.28 1.28
C HIS A 66 7.12 2.43 2.24
N ALA A 67 7.40 1.16 1.89
CA ALA A 67 8.27 0.31 2.69
C ALA A 67 9.69 0.91 2.80
N GLY A 68 10.23 1.45 1.70
CA GLY A 68 11.50 2.17 1.72
C GLY A 68 11.49 3.41 2.62
N HIS A 69 10.44 4.22 2.55
CA HIS A 69 10.30 5.38 3.46
C HIS A 69 10.21 4.95 4.94
N LEU A 70 9.48 3.87 5.23
CA LEU A 70 9.37 3.34 6.60
C LEU A 70 10.69 2.78 7.11
N ASP A 71 11.51 2.19 6.23
CA ASP A 71 12.84 1.72 6.61
C ASP A 71 13.73 2.90 7.02
N ILE A 72 13.76 3.99 6.24
CA ILE A 72 14.47 5.23 6.61
C ILE A 72 13.98 5.76 7.98
N VAL A 73 12.67 5.80 8.21
CA VAL A 73 12.11 6.25 9.49
C VAL A 73 12.56 5.34 10.64
N ARG A 74 12.57 4.02 10.44
CA ARG A 74 13.09 3.06 11.43
C ARG A 74 14.56 3.34 11.74
N GLU A 75 15.41 3.49 10.73
CA GLU A 75 16.85 3.79 10.89
C GLU A 75 17.07 5.09 11.67
N LEU A 76 16.25 6.12 11.44
CA LEU A 76 16.31 7.38 12.18
C LEU A 76 15.88 7.25 13.65
N ILE A 77 14.96 6.32 13.95
CA ILE A 77 14.48 6.07 15.32
C ILE A 77 15.49 5.24 16.12
N ASP A 78 16.07 4.20 15.51
CA ASP A 78 16.93 3.22 16.21
C ASP A 78 18.44 3.41 16.00
N GLY A 79 18.84 4.27 15.05
CA GLY A 79 20.23 4.57 14.71
C GLY A 79 20.97 3.46 13.95
N LYS A 80 20.27 2.41 13.48
CA LYS A 80 20.87 1.23 12.82
C LYS A 80 20.53 1.20 11.34
N THR A 81 21.53 1.16 10.47
CA THR A 81 21.36 1.08 9.02
C THR A 81 21.22 -0.35 8.50
N GLY A 82 20.50 -0.50 7.38
CA GLY A 82 20.22 -1.78 6.74
C GLY A 82 19.21 -2.63 7.52
N LEU A 83 19.01 -3.89 7.10
CA LEU A 83 18.01 -4.81 7.69
C LEU A 83 18.34 -5.29 9.13
N GLY A 84 19.33 -4.70 9.81
CA GLY A 84 19.94 -5.25 11.02
C GLY A 84 20.97 -6.36 10.71
N PRO A 85 21.46 -7.10 11.73
CA PRO A 85 22.34 -8.25 11.51
C PRO A 85 21.63 -9.28 10.63
N ARG A 86 22.26 -9.65 9.51
CA ARG A 86 21.87 -10.82 8.70
C ARG A 86 22.58 -12.06 9.21
#